data_AF-A0A0S7ZJC7-F1
#
_entry.id   AF-A0A0S7ZJC7-F1
#
_cell.length_a   1.000
_cell.length_b   1.000
_cell.length_c   1.000
_cell.angle_alpha   90.00
_cell.angle_beta   90.00
_cell.angle_gamma   90.00
#
_symmetry.space_group_name_H-M   'P 1'
#
loop_
_entity.id
_entity.type
_entity.pdbx_description
1 polymer ?
#
loop_
_entity_poly.entity_id
_entity_poly.type
_entity_poly.pdbx_seq_one_letter_code
_entity_poly.pdbx_strand_id
1 'polypeptide(L)'
;MIRKCLFPAAGYGTRFLPATKAMPKEILPILNKPLIQYGVEEALDAGMNQIAIITGRGKRALEDHFDISYELEHQISGTPKEAHLADIRRIIDECTFSYTRQIEMSGLGHAILVGETLIGKEPFGVILADDLCVGDGLGVMSQMLKIYEKYRCSILAIQEVDEAEVHKYGVIAGNPLDDGIYMVSD
;
A
#
# COMPACT_ATOMS: atom_id res chain seq x y z
N MET A 1 -7.97 -17.21 -4.31
CA MET A 1 -7.37 -16.38 -3.25
C MET A 1 -6.37 -15.46 -3.92
N ILE A 2 -6.49 -14.16 -3.71
CA ILE A 2 -5.55 -13.16 -4.23
C ILE A 2 -4.33 -13.17 -3.32
N ARG A 3 -3.12 -13.28 -3.88
CA ARG A 3 -1.87 -13.37 -3.10
C ARG A 3 -0.96 -12.17 -3.26
N LYS A 4 -1.11 -11.41 -4.35
CA LYS A 4 -0.25 -10.30 -4.71
C LYS A 4 -0.89 -8.96 -4.38
N CYS A 5 -0.10 -8.05 -3.82
CA CYS A 5 -0.50 -6.67 -3.62
C CYS A 5 0.57 -5.73 -4.19
N LEU A 6 0.12 -4.76 -5.01
CA LEU A 6 0.96 -3.79 -5.69
C LEU A 6 0.93 -2.45 -4.96
N PHE A 7 2.12 -1.87 -4.74
CA PHE A 7 2.32 -0.58 -4.07
C PHE A 7 3.01 0.42 -5.01
N PRO A 8 2.25 1.35 -5.61
CA PRO A 8 2.82 2.47 -6.36
C PRO A 8 3.50 3.47 -5.42
N ALA A 9 4.85 3.49 -5.40
CA ALA A 9 5.64 4.29 -4.47
C ALA A 9 6.73 5.15 -5.16
N ALA A 10 6.56 5.46 -6.44
CA ALA A 10 7.52 6.23 -7.23
C ALA A 10 7.37 7.76 -7.12
N GLY A 11 6.26 8.24 -6.54
CA GLY A 11 5.89 9.65 -6.47
C GLY A 11 6.88 10.53 -5.69
N TYR A 12 7.10 11.78 -6.13
CA TYR A 12 7.94 12.74 -5.41
C TYR A 12 7.33 13.24 -4.09
N GLY A 13 6.03 13.06 -3.88
CA GLY A 13 5.36 13.51 -2.65
C GLY A 13 5.38 15.03 -2.47
N THR A 14 5.21 15.80 -3.56
CA THR A 14 5.31 17.27 -3.54
C THR A 14 4.32 17.95 -2.59
N ARG A 15 3.18 17.30 -2.31
CA ARG A 15 2.19 17.77 -1.32
C ARG A 15 2.72 17.80 0.12
N PHE A 16 3.78 17.05 0.41
CA PHE A 16 4.39 16.90 1.73
C PHE A 16 5.74 17.62 1.85
N LEU A 17 6.04 18.55 0.92
CA LEU A 17 7.22 19.39 1.06
C LEU A 17 7.09 20.30 2.30
N PRO A 18 8.18 20.56 3.05
CA PRO A 18 9.57 20.22 2.72
C PRO A 18 10.02 18.82 3.18
N ALA A 19 9.21 18.08 3.92
CA ALA A 19 9.60 16.79 4.51
C ALA A 19 10.06 15.78 3.43
N THR A 20 9.37 15.75 2.30
CA THR A 20 9.67 14.82 1.20
C THR A 20 10.86 15.21 0.33
N LYS A 21 11.56 16.31 0.65
CA LYS A 21 12.77 16.72 -0.08
C LYS A 21 13.89 15.67 0.01
N ALA A 22 13.97 14.94 1.12
CA ALA A 22 15.02 13.96 1.39
C ALA A 22 14.50 12.60 1.85
N MET A 23 13.20 12.49 2.15
CA MET A 23 12.55 11.26 2.61
C MET A 23 11.39 10.91 1.68
N PRO A 24 11.21 9.64 1.28
CA PRO A 24 10.01 9.23 0.55
C PRO A 24 8.72 9.54 1.34
N LYS A 25 7.64 9.97 0.67
CA LYS A 25 6.35 10.21 1.37
C LYS A 25 5.86 8.95 2.08
N GLU A 26 6.12 7.79 1.52
CA GLU A 26 5.71 6.48 2.02
C GLU A 26 6.48 6.06 3.28
N ILE A 27 7.61 6.71 3.58
CA ILE A 27 8.42 6.49 4.78
C ILE A 27 8.06 7.47 5.91
N LEU A 28 7.22 8.48 5.64
CA LEU A 28 6.80 9.40 6.68
C LEU A 28 6.13 8.61 7.83
N PRO A 29 6.60 8.79 9.08
CA PRO A 29 6.11 8.00 10.19
C PRO A 29 4.80 8.55 10.74
N ILE A 30 3.89 7.65 11.09
CA ILE A 30 2.82 7.91 12.04
C ILE A 30 3.31 7.33 13.36
N LEU A 31 3.64 8.24 14.29
CA LEU A 31 4.39 7.93 15.51
C LEU A 31 5.73 7.25 15.20
N ASN A 32 5.81 5.93 15.28
CA ASN A 32 7.02 5.14 15.11
C ASN A 32 6.98 4.17 13.91
N LYS A 33 5.89 4.17 13.14
CA LYS A 33 5.68 3.24 12.02
C LYS A 33 5.52 4.02 10.71
N PRO A 34 6.29 3.70 9.65
CA PRO A 34 6.12 4.33 8.34
C PRO A 34 4.77 4.01 7.70
N LEU A 35 4.24 4.97 6.93
CA LEU A 35 2.99 4.81 6.19
C LEU A 35 2.91 3.52 5.37
N ILE A 36 3.96 3.17 4.63
CA ILE A 36 3.97 1.95 3.81
C ILE A 36 3.85 0.66 4.63
N GLN A 37 4.33 0.66 5.87
CA GLN A 37 4.24 -0.53 6.72
C GLN A 37 2.78 -0.84 7.07
N TYR A 38 1.95 0.18 7.35
CA TYR A 38 0.51 -0.02 7.58
C TYR A 38 -0.17 -0.66 6.37
N GLY A 39 0.15 -0.20 5.16
CA GLY A 39 -0.39 -0.78 3.93
C GLY A 39 0.06 -2.24 3.70
N VAL A 40 1.31 -2.57 4.04
CA VAL A 40 1.80 -3.95 3.96
C VAL A 40 1.17 -4.86 5.01
N GLU A 41 0.96 -4.35 6.23
CA GLU A 41 0.21 -5.05 7.28
C GLU A 41 -1.23 -5.34 6.83
N GLU A 42 -1.91 -4.33 6.26
CA GLU A 42 -3.27 -4.50 5.72
C GLU A 42 -3.33 -5.55 4.59
N ALA A 43 -2.35 -5.54 3.68
CA ALA A 43 -2.24 -6.54 2.63
C ALA A 43 -2.02 -7.95 3.21
N LEU A 44 -1.12 -8.09 4.18
CA LEU A 44 -0.82 -9.36 4.82
C LEU A 44 -2.04 -9.92 5.58
N ASP A 45 -2.77 -9.07 6.30
CA ASP A 45 -3.98 -9.45 7.02
C ASP A 45 -5.10 -9.89 6.05
N ALA A 46 -5.11 -9.37 4.82
CA ALA A 46 -5.97 -9.84 3.73
C ALA A 46 -5.45 -11.10 3.00
N GLY A 47 -4.33 -11.70 3.45
CA GLY A 47 -3.72 -12.87 2.85
C GLY A 47 -2.85 -12.59 1.61
N MET A 48 -2.50 -11.32 1.36
CA MET A 48 -1.68 -10.90 0.24
C MET A 48 -0.22 -10.70 0.66
N ASN A 49 0.54 -11.79 0.71
CA ASN A 49 1.92 -11.79 1.20
C ASN A 49 2.99 -11.64 0.09
N GLN A 50 2.59 -11.54 -1.17
CA GLN A 50 3.51 -11.24 -2.28
C GLN A 50 3.43 -9.74 -2.60
N ILE A 51 4.36 -8.98 -2.02
CA ILE A 51 4.38 -7.52 -2.06
C ILE A 51 5.21 -7.04 -3.25
N ALA A 52 4.55 -6.38 -4.20
CA ALA A 52 5.18 -5.80 -5.38
C ALA A 52 5.25 -4.27 -5.23
N ILE A 53 6.44 -3.68 -5.18
CA ILE A 53 6.64 -2.24 -4.96
C ILE A 53 7.19 -1.60 -6.24
N ILE A 54 6.47 -0.60 -6.73
CA ILE A 54 6.91 0.22 -7.87
C ILE A 54 7.64 1.44 -7.32
N THR A 55 8.97 1.40 -7.41
CA THR A 55 9.84 2.42 -6.85
C THR A 55 10.27 3.46 -7.89
N GLY A 56 10.83 4.57 -7.41
CA GLY A 56 11.31 5.70 -8.20
C GLY A 56 12.72 6.13 -7.83
N ARG A 57 13.11 7.34 -8.23
CA ARG A 57 14.42 7.92 -7.83
C ARG A 57 14.38 8.34 -6.36
N GLY A 58 15.46 8.11 -5.63
CA GLY A 58 15.59 8.55 -4.23
C GLY A 58 14.75 7.75 -3.22
N LYS A 59 14.38 6.51 -3.56
CA LYS A 59 13.44 5.69 -2.79
C LYS A 59 14.07 4.51 -2.05
N ARG A 60 15.40 4.52 -1.87
CA ARG A 60 16.15 3.43 -1.24
C ARG A 60 15.62 3.05 0.16
N ALA A 61 15.19 4.04 0.94
CA ALA A 61 14.61 3.80 2.27
C ALA A 61 13.39 2.88 2.27
N LEU A 62 12.66 2.72 1.14
CA LEU A 62 11.60 1.73 1.01
C LEU A 62 12.13 0.30 1.00
N GLU A 63 13.23 0.06 0.29
CA GLU A 63 13.89 -1.24 0.22
C GLU A 63 14.54 -1.55 1.58
N ASP A 64 15.30 -0.60 2.13
CA ASP A 64 16.00 -0.77 3.40
C ASP A 64 15.03 -1.00 4.60
N HIS A 65 13.80 -0.49 4.56
CA HIS A 65 12.80 -0.65 5.66
C HIS A 65 12.27 -2.08 5.77
N PHE A 66 12.17 -2.81 4.66
CA PHE A 66 11.70 -4.19 4.61
C PHE A 66 12.87 -5.19 4.43
N ASP A 67 14.08 -4.77 4.78
CA ASP A 67 15.29 -5.61 4.78
C ASP A 67 15.89 -5.67 6.19
N ILE A 68 16.79 -6.61 6.40
CA ILE A 68 17.49 -6.80 7.67
C ILE A 68 18.55 -5.71 7.83
N SER A 69 18.39 -4.88 8.88
CA SER A 69 19.39 -3.88 9.23
C SER A 69 20.44 -4.48 10.15
N TYR A 70 21.38 -5.26 9.58
CA TYR A 70 22.32 -6.08 10.36
C TYR A 70 23.05 -5.30 11.47
N GLU A 71 23.57 -4.10 11.16
CA GLU A 71 24.28 -3.28 12.15
C GLU A 71 23.36 -2.86 13.30
N LEU A 72 22.16 -2.36 13.00
CA LEU A 72 21.19 -1.91 14.01
C LEU A 72 20.71 -3.09 14.87
N GLU A 73 20.31 -4.19 14.23
CA GLU A 73 19.78 -5.36 14.90
C GLU A 73 20.83 -6.02 15.80
N HIS A 74 22.07 -6.10 15.34
CA HIS A 74 23.18 -6.59 16.15
C HIS A 74 23.42 -5.72 17.38
N GLN A 75 23.40 -4.39 17.24
CA GLN A 75 23.64 -3.46 18.35
C GLN A 75 22.58 -3.51 19.45
N ILE A 76 21.33 -3.85 19.10
CA ILE A 76 20.22 -3.90 20.08
C ILE A 76 19.87 -5.32 20.53
N SER A 77 20.50 -6.34 19.97
CA SER A 77 20.23 -7.75 20.28
C SER A 77 20.40 -8.04 21.77
N GLY A 78 19.41 -8.70 22.36
CA GLY A 78 19.39 -9.02 23.80
C GLY A 78 19.04 -7.84 24.71
N THR A 79 18.71 -6.67 24.15
CA THR A 79 18.23 -5.51 24.91
C THR A 79 16.69 -5.43 24.88
N PRO A 80 16.06 -4.70 25.82
CA PRO A 80 14.60 -4.48 25.77
C PRO A 80 14.10 -3.80 24.49
N LYS A 81 15.00 -3.15 23.72
CA LYS A 81 14.66 -2.45 22.48
C LYS A 81 14.34 -3.41 21.33
N GLU A 82 14.79 -4.66 21.42
CA GLU A 82 14.56 -5.67 20.38
C GLU A 82 13.05 -5.93 20.16
N ALA A 83 12.24 -5.78 21.20
CA ALA A 83 10.79 -5.89 21.11
C ALA A 83 10.16 -4.88 20.13
N HIS A 84 10.82 -3.74 19.85
CA HIS A 84 10.35 -2.74 18.89
C HIS A 84 10.46 -3.21 17.44
N LEU A 85 11.20 -4.29 17.16
CA LEU A 85 11.34 -4.87 15.82
C LEU A 85 10.37 -6.03 15.55
N ALA A 86 9.54 -6.43 16.53
CA ALA A 86 8.66 -7.58 16.39
C ALA A 86 7.73 -7.47 15.16
N ASP A 87 7.08 -6.32 14.99
CA ASP A 87 6.15 -6.07 13.89
C ASP A 87 6.84 -6.16 12.53
N ILE A 88 7.99 -5.51 12.36
CA ILE A 88 8.69 -5.49 11.07
C ILE A 88 9.34 -6.83 10.74
N ARG A 89 9.88 -7.56 11.74
CA ARG A 89 10.41 -8.90 11.55
C ARG A 89 9.32 -9.88 11.09
N ARG A 90 8.13 -9.80 11.69
CA ARG A 90 6.95 -10.58 11.26
C ARG A 90 6.67 -10.37 9.77
N ILE A 91 6.65 -9.11 9.33
CA ILE A 91 6.41 -8.76 7.93
C ILE A 91 7.51 -9.32 7.02
N ILE A 92 8.77 -9.19 7.41
CA ILE A 92 9.91 -9.70 6.63
C ILE A 92 9.86 -11.24 6.52
N ASP A 93 9.47 -11.94 7.58
CA ASP A 93 9.38 -13.40 7.61
C ASP A 93 8.17 -13.95 6.82
N GLU A 94 7.04 -13.24 6.83
CA GLU A 94 5.77 -13.72 6.24
C GLU A 94 5.57 -13.25 4.78
N CYS A 95 6.22 -12.17 4.37
CA CYS A 95 6.07 -11.58 3.03
C CYS A 95 7.26 -11.83 2.11
N THR A 96 7.01 -11.83 0.80
CA THR A 96 8.04 -11.74 -0.23
C THR A 96 7.95 -10.39 -0.91
N PHE A 97 9.04 -9.63 -0.93
CA PHE A 97 9.12 -8.33 -1.55
C PHE A 97 9.77 -8.41 -2.94
N SER A 98 9.16 -7.74 -3.91
CA SER A 98 9.69 -7.61 -5.27
C SER A 98 9.59 -6.16 -5.73
N TYR A 99 10.62 -5.69 -6.42
CA TYR A 99 10.74 -4.28 -6.78
C TYR A 99 10.93 -4.12 -8.29
N THR A 100 10.31 -3.10 -8.86
CA THR A 100 10.64 -2.61 -10.20
C THR A 100 10.57 -1.08 -10.21
N ARG A 101 11.13 -0.46 -11.26
CA ARG A 101 11.32 0.99 -11.30
C ARG A 101 10.38 1.63 -12.31
N GLN A 102 9.59 2.61 -11.87
CA GLN A 102 8.93 3.55 -12.77
C GLN A 102 9.96 4.59 -13.23
N ILE A 103 10.44 4.46 -14.46
CA ILE A 103 11.49 5.35 -15.02
C ILE A 103 10.91 6.74 -15.34
N GLU A 104 9.71 6.76 -15.92
CA GLU A 104 8.99 7.97 -16.31
C GLU A 104 7.77 8.20 -15.41
N MET A 105 7.66 9.41 -14.87
CA MET A 105 6.62 9.81 -13.92
C MET A 105 5.28 10.12 -14.62
N SER A 106 4.74 9.13 -15.33
CA SER A 106 3.54 9.25 -16.16
C SER A 106 2.24 8.88 -15.40
N GLY A 107 2.23 9.09 -14.08
CA GLY A 107 1.06 8.88 -13.23
C GLY A 107 0.83 7.45 -12.75
N LEU A 108 -0.30 7.25 -12.06
CA LEU A 108 -0.67 5.99 -11.39
C LEU A 108 -0.92 4.85 -12.38
N GLY A 109 -1.65 5.10 -13.46
CA GLY A 109 -1.92 4.06 -14.48
C GLY A 109 -0.64 3.51 -15.09
N HIS A 110 0.34 4.37 -15.37
CA HIS A 110 1.66 3.93 -15.82
C HIS A 110 2.40 3.12 -14.76
N ALA A 111 2.30 3.50 -13.47
CA ALA A 111 2.92 2.74 -12.39
C ALA A 111 2.33 1.32 -12.28
N ILE A 112 1.01 1.20 -12.41
CA ILE A 112 0.31 -0.10 -12.44
C ILE A 112 0.77 -0.94 -13.63
N LEU A 113 0.85 -0.35 -14.83
CA LEU A 113 1.34 -1.03 -16.04
C LEU A 113 2.79 -1.53 -15.89
N VAL A 114 3.69 -0.70 -15.35
CA VAL A 114 5.07 -1.10 -15.05
C VAL A 114 5.11 -2.29 -14.09
N GLY A 115 4.14 -2.40 -13.18
CA GLY A 115 3.98 -3.52 -12.26
C GLY A 115 3.58 -4.85 -12.91
N GLU A 116 3.16 -4.87 -14.19
CA GLU A 116 2.80 -6.10 -14.91
C GLU A 116 3.91 -7.16 -14.83
N THR A 117 5.18 -6.74 -14.86
CA THR A 117 6.33 -7.65 -14.77
C THR A 117 6.42 -8.41 -13.43
N LEU A 118 5.87 -7.83 -12.34
CA LEU A 118 5.85 -8.45 -11.01
C LEU A 118 4.54 -9.22 -10.77
N ILE A 119 3.43 -8.69 -11.28
CA ILE A 119 2.10 -9.25 -11.06
C ILE A 119 1.79 -10.40 -12.03
N GLY A 120 2.02 -10.21 -13.33
CA GLY A 120 1.58 -11.15 -14.37
C GLY A 120 0.06 -11.10 -14.62
N LYS A 121 -0.52 -12.23 -15.05
CA LYS A 121 -1.94 -12.35 -15.44
C LYS A 121 -2.80 -12.96 -14.32
N GLU A 122 -2.83 -12.33 -13.16
CA GLU A 122 -3.63 -12.76 -12.02
C GLU A 122 -4.30 -11.55 -11.32
N PRO A 123 -5.44 -11.74 -10.62
CA PRO A 123 -6.01 -10.68 -9.80
C PRO A 123 -5.06 -10.31 -8.65
N PHE A 124 -5.00 -9.02 -8.33
CA PHE A 124 -4.07 -8.46 -7.35
C PHE A 124 -4.72 -7.28 -6.61
N GLY A 125 -4.28 -7.04 -5.37
CA GLY A 125 -4.61 -5.83 -4.62
C GLY A 125 -3.75 -4.65 -5.08
N VAL A 126 -4.26 -3.44 -4.93
CA VAL A 126 -3.49 -2.21 -5.11
C VAL A 126 -3.68 -1.36 -3.86
N ILE A 127 -2.58 -0.94 -3.23
CA ILE A 127 -2.62 -0.05 -2.07
C ILE A 127 -1.77 1.19 -2.37
N LEU A 128 -2.36 2.36 -2.15
CA LEU A 128 -1.64 3.63 -2.16
C LEU A 128 -1.18 3.91 -0.73
N ALA A 129 0.13 3.81 -0.48
CA ALA A 129 0.67 3.88 0.88
C ALA A 129 0.40 5.21 1.60
N ASP A 130 0.08 6.29 0.88
CA ASP A 130 -0.29 7.58 1.47
C ASP A 130 -1.74 7.70 1.92
N ASP A 131 -2.60 6.71 1.60
CA ASP A 131 -3.97 6.64 2.11
C ASP A 131 -4.03 5.64 3.28
N LEU A 132 -3.84 6.15 4.50
CA LEU A 132 -4.04 5.34 5.71
C LEU A 132 -5.54 5.20 5.99
N CYS A 133 -6.08 4.01 5.76
CA CYS A 133 -7.46 3.68 6.12
C CYS A 133 -7.52 3.02 7.50
N VAL A 134 -8.27 3.61 8.43
CA VAL A 134 -8.50 3.06 9.78
C VAL A 134 -10.00 2.95 10.01
N GLY A 135 -10.43 1.81 10.51
CA GLY A 135 -11.82 1.56 10.88
C GLY A 135 -11.94 0.41 11.86
N ASP A 136 -13.14 0.21 12.38
CA ASP A 136 -13.42 -0.90 13.28
C ASP A 136 -13.56 -2.21 12.49
N GLY A 137 -12.99 -3.30 13.02
CA GLY A 137 -13.13 -4.63 12.45
C GLY A 137 -12.10 -4.97 11.38
N LEU A 138 -12.56 -5.45 10.22
CA LEU A 138 -11.67 -5.91 9.14
C LEU A 138 -11.06 -4.74 8.39
N GLY A 139 -9.79 -4.85 8.00
CA GLY A 139 -9.13 -3.87 7.12
C GLY A 139 -9.82 -3.76 5.75
N VAL A 140 -9.65 -2.62 5.08
CA VAL A 140 -10.35 -2.29 3.82
C VAL A 140 -10.07 -3.35 2.75
N MET A 141 -8.81 -3.78 2.59
CA MET A 141 -8.43 -4.81 1.62
C MET A 141 -9.09 -6.17 1.91
N SER A 142 -9.24 -6.53 3.20
CA SER A 142 -9.96 -7.75 3.59
C SER A 142 -11.45 -7.68 3.25
N GLN A 143 -12.07 -6.51 3.42
CA GLN A 143 -13.45 -6.29 3.03
C GLN A 143 -13.61 -6.37 1.50
N MET A 144 -12.73 -5.70 0.75
CA MET A 144 -12.70 -5.74 -0.71
C MET A 144 -12.51 -7.16 -1.25
N LEU A 145 -11.65 -7.96 -0.62
CA LEU A 145 -11.45 -9.35 -1.00
C LEU A 145 -12.73 -10.18 -0.86
N LYS A 146 -13.48 -10.01 0.23
CA LYS A 146 -14.79 -10.69 0.40
C LYS A 146 -15.78 -10.31 -0.69
N ILE A 147 -15.82 -9.03 -1.07
CA ILE A 147 -16.68 -8.54 -2.16
C ILE A 147 -16.23 -9.15 -3.50
N TYR A 148 -14.92 -9.17 -3.76
CA TYR A 148 -14.34 -9.81 -4.94
C TYR A 148 -14.69 -11.30 -5.04
N GLU A 149 -14.68 -12.03 -3.92
CA GLU A 149 -15.04 -13.44 -3.89
C GLU A 149 -16.49 -13.71 -4.29
N LYS A 150 -17.40 -12.78 -3.95
CA LYS A 150 -18.82 -12.82 -4.30
C LYS A 150 -19.07 -12.46 -5.77
N TYR A 151 -18.52 -11.35 -6.24
CA TYR A 151 -18.89 -10.78 -7.55
C TYR A 151 -17.89 -11.04 -8.69
N ARG A 152 -16.64 -11.38 -8.37
CA ARG A 152 -15.58 -11.71 -9.34
C ARG A 152 -15.32 -10.62 -10.39
N CYS A 153 -15.44 -9.36 -10.00
CA CYS A 153 -15.11 -8.17 -10.81
C CYS A 153 -14.14 -7.25 -10.07
N SER A 154 -13.61 -6.22 -10.74
CA SER A 154 -12.76 -5.21 -10.11
C SER A 154 -13.52 -4.48 -9.00
N ILE A 155 -12.89 -4.35 -7.83
CA ILE A 155 -13.46 -3.67 -6.67
C ILE A 155 -12.68 -2.38 -6.43
N LEU A 156 -13.40 -1.27 -6.23
CA LEU A 156 -12.85 0.03 -5.88
C LEU A 156 -13.37 0.42 -4.50
N ALA A 157 -12.46 0.78 -3.58
CA ALA A 157 -12.86 1.41 -2.33
C ALA A 157 -13.27 2.86 -2.60
N ILE A 158 -14.39 3.28 -2.05
CA ILE A 158 -14.93 4.63 -2.15
C ILE A 158 -15.25 5.15 -0.75
N GLN A 159 -15.29 6.47 -0.61
CA GLN A 159 -15.77 7.15 0.59
C GLN A 159 -16.70 8.29 0.18
N GLU A 160 -17.71 8.56 1.00
CA GLU A 160 -18.50 9.76 0.86
C GLU A 160 -17.69 10.98 1.31
N VAL A 161 -17.78 12.07 0.57
CA VAL A 161 -17.06 13.32 0.86
C VAL A 161 -18.03 14.49 0.77
N ASP A 162 -17.76 15.56 1.52
CA ASP A 162 -18.53 16.79 1.43
C ASP A 162 -18.51 17.34 -0.01
N GLU A 163 -19.65 17.85 -0.48
CA GLU A 163 -19.81 18.35 -1.85
C GLU A 163 -18.76 19.43 -2.21
N ALA A 164 -18.36 20.25 -1.23
CA ALA A 164 -17.34 21.29 -1.41
C ALA A 164 -15.93 20.72 -1.70
N GLU A 165 -15.66 19.48 -1.30
CA GLU A 165 -14.34 18.83 -1.39
C GLU A 165 -14.20 17.92 -2.61
N VAL A 166 -15.29 17.66 -3.33
CA VAL A 166 -15.38 16.74 -4.49
C VAL A 166 -14.29 16.99 -5.53
N HIS A 167 -13.93 18.25 -5.79
CA HIS A 167 -12.91 18.65 -6.77
C HIS A 167 -11.49 18.12 -6.49
N LYS A 168 -11.26 17.55 -5.29
CA LYS A 168 -9.99 16.95 -4.88
C LYS A 168 -9.89 15.45 -5.21
N TYR A 169 -10.99 14.82 -5.63
CA TYR A 169 -11.12 13.38 -5.77
C TYR A 169 -11.58 12.96 -7.17
N GLY A 170 -11.38 11.68 -7.50
CA GLY A 170 -12.10 11.03 -8.60
C GLY A 170 -13.50 10.65 -8.11
N VAL A 171 -14.52 10.95 -8.92
CA VAL A 171 -15.93 10.69 -8.58
C VAL A 171 -16.44 9.58 -9.48
N ILE A 172 -17.12 8.61 -8.88
CA ILE A 172 -17.79 7.54 -9.62
C ILE A 172 -19.27 7.88 -9.85
N ALA A 173 -19.83 7.37 -10.95
CA ALA A 173 -21.26 7.12 -11.08
C ALA A 173 -21.52 5.63 -10.88
N GLY A 174 -22.58 5.28 -10.14
CA GLY A 174 -22.93 3.88 -9.94
C GLY A 174 -24.33 3.68 -9.39
N ASN A 175 -24.85 2.47 -9.58
CA ASN A 175 -26.15 2.06 -9.06
C ASN A 175 -25.97 1.25 -7.77
N PRO A 176 -26.78 1.51 -6.72
CA PRO A 176 -26.71 0.72 -5.50
C PRO A 176 -27.03 -0.75 -5.78
N LEU A 177 -26.19 -1.64 -5.26
CA LEU A 177 -26.31 -3.08 -5.40
C LEU A 177 -26.62 -3.76 -4.05
N ASP A 178 -26.02 -3.26 -2.98
CA ASP A 178 -26.18 -3.72 -1.59
C ASP A 178 -25.83 -2.56 -0.64
N ASP A 179 -25.99 -2.75 0.68
CA ASP A 179 -25.60 -1.73 1.66
C ASP A 179 -24.10 -1.39 1.54
N GLY A 180 -23.80 -0.12 1.26
CA GLY A 180 -22.44 0.36 1.00
C GLY A 180 -21.77 -0.18 -0.27
N ILE A 181 -22.47 -0.88 -1.16
CA ILE A 181 -21.92 -1.46 -2.39
C ILE A 181 -22.63 -0.90 -3.62
N TYR A 182 -21.85 -0.38 -4.56
CA TYR A 182 -22.33 0.21 -5.81
C TYR A 182 -21.71 -0.50 -7.02
N MET A 183 -22.51 -0.72 -8.06
CA MET A 183 -22.02 -1.13 -9.37
C MET A 183 -21.63 0.11 -10.16
N VAL A 184 -20.33 0.31 -10.38
CA VAL A 184 -19.78 1.47 -11.11
C VAL A 184 -20.20 1.42 -12.57
N SER A 185 -20.66 2.55 -13.09
CA SER A 185 -21.04 2.75 -14.49
C SER A 185 -20.17 3.77 -15.23
N ASP A 186 -19.54 4.69 -14.50
CA ASP A 186 -18.57 5.69 -15.00
C ASP A 186 -17.60 6.07 -13.86
#